data_AF-A0A2V6T6L8-F1
#
_entry.id   AF-A0A2V6T6L8-F1
#
_cell.length_a   1.000
_cell.length_b   1.000
_cell.length_c   1.000
_cell.angle_alpha   90.00
_cell.angle_beta   90.00
_cell.angle_gamma   90.00
#
_symmetry.space_group_name_H-M   'P 1'
#
loop_
_entity.id
_entity.type
_entity.pdbx_description
1 polymer ?
#
loop_
_entity_poly.entity_id
_entity_poly.type
_entity_poly.pdbx_seq_one_letter_code
_entity_poly.pdbx_strand_id
1 'polypeptide(L)'
;MTLATLVGLRISAAEAVMPRWAYRQVREQATSHAQVKATRVDSSAMTPGECETTGEVVRVYRDRSDELRLGTLAFSVSCMRPGDRIVEGTLWTDHDRLKQARYLDAFLNRVERRCQIALWQSRIIEAPTDSPVIAITPPS
;
A
#
# COMPACT_ATOMS: atom_id res chain seq x y z
N MET A 1 -6.12 34.60 45.12
CA MET A 1 -6.71 33.71 44.09
C MET A 1 -5.69 33.58 42.97
N THR A 2 -4.99 32.45 42.89
CA THR A 2 -3.97 32.23 41.85
C THR A 2 -4.48 31.12 40.94
N LEU A 3 -4.88 31.48 39.71
CA LEU A 3 -5.27 30.54 38.67
C LEU A 3 -4.01 29.83 38.17
N ALA A 4 -3.92 28.52 38.39
CA ALA A 4 -2.92 27.66 37.76
C ALA A 4 -3.48 27.16 36.42
N THR A 5 -2.98 27.70 35.32
CA THR A 5 -3.35 27.29 33.96
C THR A 5 -2.64 25.97 33.63
N LEU A 6 -3.38 24.86 33.67
CA LEU A 6 -2.93 23.56 33.17
C LEU A 6 -2.79 23.63 31.64
N VAL A 7 -1.56 23.79 31.15
CA VAL A 7 -1.22 23.58 29.74
C VAL A 7 -1.31 22.07 29.48
N GLY A 8 -2.45 21.63 28.96
CA GLY A 8 -2.63 20.27 28.50
C GLY A 8 -1.72 20.01 27.30
N LEU A 9 -0.63 19.27 27.52
CA LEU A 9 0.19 18.71 26.45
C LEU A 9 -0.72 17.78 25.63
N ARG A 10 -1.22 18.27 24.49
CA ARG A 10 -1.85 17.43 23.47
C ARG A 10 -0.73 16.61 22.83
N ILE A 11 -0.39 15.48 23.44
CA ILE A 11 0.37 14.43 22.77
C ILE A 11 -0.57 13.91 21.70
N SER A 12 -0.51 14.48 20.49
CA SER A 12 -1.07 13.83 19.32
C SER A 12 -0.42 12.46 19.26
N ALA A 13 -1.21 11.39 19.39
CA ALA A 13 -0.73 10.05 19.10
C ALA A 13 -0.17 10.10 17.68
N ALA A 14 1.16 10.07 17.57
CA ALA A 14 1.77 9.74 16.32
C ALA A 14 1.30 8.32 16.05
N GLU A 15 0.32 8.18 15.14
CA GLU A 15 -0.08 6.91 14.55
C GLU A 15 1.23 6.15 14.31
N ALA A 16 1.43 5.00 14.97
CA ALA A 16 2.75 4.37 15.05
C ALA A 16 3.12 3.70 13.72
N VAL A 17 3.32 4.52 12.69
CA VAL A 17 3.84 4.18 11.38
C VAL A 17 5.30 3.75 11.56
N MET A 18 5.70 2.68 10.88
CA MET A 18 7.07 2.17 10.99
C MET A 18 8.10 3.22 10.56
N PRO A 19 9.33 3.15 11.08
CA PRO A 19 10.38 4.07 10.68
C PRO A 19 10.69 3.91 9.18
N ARG A 20 11.08 5.02 8.52
CA ARG A 20 11.34 5.08 7.07
C ARG A 20 12.30 3.99 6.56
N TRP A 21 13.29 3.60 7.37
CA TRP A 21 14.25 2.56 7.01
C TRP A 21 13.60 1.18 6.85
N ALA A 22 12.55 0.87 7.61
CA ALA A 22 11.85 -0.42 7.52
C ALA A 22 11.12 -0.52 6.17
N TYR A 23 10.47 0.55 5.73
CA TYR A 23 9.85 0.61 4.41
C TYR A 23 10.89 0.48 3.30
N ARG A 24 12.02 1.18 3.40
CA ARG A 24 13.12 1.05 2.43
C ARG A 24 13.59 -0.41 2.35
N GLN A 25 13.86 -1.04 3.49
CA GLN A 25 14.32 -2.42 3.55
C GLN A 25 13.33 -3.38 2.88
N VAL A 26 12.02 -3.22 3.11
CA VAL A 26 11.03 -4.06 2.42
C VAL A 26 10.98 -3.79 0.92
N ARG A 27 11.09 -2.52 0.48
CA ARG A 27 11.19 -2.20 -0.95
C ARG A 27 12.45 -2.77 -1.59
N GLU A 28 13.56 -2.85 -0.87
CA GLU A 28 14.80 -3.48 -1.34
C GLU A 28 14.67 -5.00 -1.43
N GLN A 29 13.97 -5.62 -0.48
CA GLN A 29 13.82 -7.07 -0.38
C GLN A 29 12.71 -7.63 -1.27
N ALA A 30 11.70 -6.83 -1.62
CA ALA A 30 10.55 -7.30 -2.38
C ALA A 30 10.95 -7.97 -3.70
N THR A 31 10.34 -9.13 -3.98
CA THR A 31 10.67 -9.94 -5.17
C THR A 31 10.49 -9.15 -6.45
N SER A 32 9.40 -8.40 -6.55
CA SER A 32 9.05 -7.66 -7.76
C SER A 32 8.57 -6.24 -7.46
N HIS A 33 8.68 -5.36 -8.45
CA HIS A 33 8.16 -3.99 -8.44
C HIS A 33 7.55 -3.69 -9.80
N ALA A 34 6.25 -3.41 -9.82
CA ALA A 34 5.49 -3.29 -11.05
C ALA A 34 4.38 -2.24 -10.95
N GLN A 35 3.93 -1.78 -12.11
CA GLN A 35 2.65 -1.09 -12.25
C GLN A 35 1.61 -2.07 -12.79
N VAL A 36 0.45 -2.04 -12.17
CA VAL A 36 -0.67 -2.95 -12.44
C VAL A 36 -1.88 -2.10 -12.81
N LYS A 37 -2.53 -2.41 -13.93
CA LYS A 37 -3.86 -1.91 -14.26
C LYS A 37 -4.88 -2.70 -13.47
N ALA A 38 -5.56 -2.07 -12.53
CA ALA A 38 -6.62 -2.71 -11.76
C ALA A 38 -7.82 -2.98 -12.69
N THR A 39 -8.27 -4.23 -12.74
CA THR A 39 -9.43 -4.66 -13.53
C THR A 39 -10.63 -4.98 -12.66
N ARG A 40 -10.40 -5.38 -11.41
CA ARG A 40 -11.44 -5.61 -10.39
C ARG A 40 -10.89 -5.32 -9.01
N VAL A 41 -11.72 -4.69 -8.17
CA VAL A 41 -11.47 -4.54 -6.73
C VAL A 41 -12.71 -5.06 -6.01
N ASP A 42 -12.57 -6.24 -5.44
CA ASP A 42 -13.58 -6.87 -4.59
C ASP A 42 -13.25 -6.55 -3.13
N SER A 43 -14.23 -5.97 -2.46
CA SER A 43 -14.10 -5.53 -1.07
C SER A 43 -15.19 -6.20 -0.27
N SER A 44 -14.83 -6.72 0.90
CA SER A 44 -15.82 -7.15 1.88
C SER A 44 -16.64 -5.93 2.32
N ALA A 45 -17.91 -6.12 2.69
CA ALA A 45 -18.72 -5.05 3.28
C ALA A 45 -18.08 -4.54 4.59
N MET A 46 -17.31 -5.38 5.28
CA MET A 46 -16.60 -5.06 6.50
C MET A 46 -15.27 -4.38 6.17
N THR A 47 -15.15 -3.11 6.58
CA THR A 47 -13.91 -2.34 6.61
C THR A 47 -13.63 -1.93 8.06
N PRO A 48 -12.35 -1.77 8.47
CA PRO A 48 -11.15 -1.93 7.67
C PRO A 48 -10.82 -3.40 7.40
N GLY A 49 -10.14 -3.70 6.30
CA GLY A 49 -9.83 -5.07 5.91
C GLY A 49 -9.01 -5.18 4.63
N GLU A 50 -9.00 -6.36 4.02
CA GLU A 50 -8.28 -6.61 2.78
C GLU A 50 -9.22 -6.49 1.57
N CYS A 51 -8.91 -5.57 0.66
CA CYS A 51 -9.57 -5.45 -0.64
C CYS A 51 -8.81 -6.31 -1.66
N GLU A 52 -9.46 -7.38 -2.15
CA GLU A 52 -8.89 -8.26 -3.16
C GLU A 52 -8.90 -7.55 -4.52
N THR A 53 -7.71 -7.34 -5.06
CA THR A 53 -7.49 -6.63 -6.32
C THR A 53 -6.99 -7.60 -7.36
N THR A 54 -7.70 -7.66 -8.48
CA THR A 54 -7.25 -8.32 -9.71
C THR A 54 -6.78 -7.26 -10.69
N GLY A 55 -5.67 -7.50 -11.37
CA GLY A 55 -5.18 -6.58 -12.37
C GLY A 55 -4.19 -7.19 -13.35
N GLU A 56 -3.83 -6.42 -14.36
CA GLU A 56 -2.86 -6.79 -15.39
C GLU A 56 -1.56 -6.03 -15.19
N VAL A 57 -0.43 -6.73 -15.21
CA VAL A 57 0.88 -6.07 -15.16
C VAL A 57 1.09 -5.27 -16.44
N VAL A 58 1.23 -3.95 -16.32
CA VAL A 58 1.45 -3.03 -17.45
C VAL A 58 2.88 -2.53 -17.52
N ARG A 59 3.66 -2.64 -16.43
CA ARG A 59 5.09 -2.33 -16.41
C ARG A 59 5.80 -3.09 -15.30
N VAL A 60 7.03 -3.52 -15.57
CA VAL A 60 7.89 -4.20 -14.60
C VAL A 60 9.17 -3.38 -14.45
N TYR A 61 9.47 -2.95 -13.23
CA TYR A 61 10.74 -2.29 -12.88
C TYR A 61 11.74 -3.30 -12.29
N ARG A 62 11.23 -4.33 -11.63
CA ARG A 62 12.03 -5.42 -11.07
C ARG A 62 11.22 -6.70 -11.02
N ASP A 63 11.84 -7.82 -11.39
CA ASP A 63 11.37 -9.16 -11.11
C ASP A 63 12.59 -10.04 -10.81
N ARG A 64 12.71 -10.53 -9.57
CA ARG A 64 13.80 -11.41 -9.14
C ARG A 64 13.46 -12.89 -9.24
N SER A 65 12.19 -13.21 -9.43
CA SER A 65 11.72 -14.60 -9.52
C SER A 65 11.62 -15.12 -10.95
N ASP A 66 11.72 -14.24 -11.95
CA ASP A 66 11.36 -14.53 -13.35
C ASP A 66 9.94 -15.14 -13.49
N GLU A 67 9.09 -14.89 -12.51
CA GLU A 67 7.74 -15.43 -12.37
C GLU A 67 6.66 -14.36 -12.46
N LEU A 68 7.03 -13.07 -12.50
CA LEU A 68 6.10 -11.99 -12.75
C LEU A 68 5.74 -12.01 -14.24
N ARG A 69 4.90 -12.98 -14.60
CA ARG A 69 4.43 -13.16 -15.97
C ARG A 69 3.58 -11.96 -16.35
N LEU A 70 3.78 -11.47 -17.56
CA LEU A 70 2.81 -10.60 -18.23
C LEU A 70 1.46 -11.32 -18.23
N GLY A 71 0.44 -10.70 -17.62
CA GLY A 71 -0.87 -11.30 -17.46
C GLY A 71 -1.58 -10.83 -16.19
N THR A 72 -2.70 -11.50 -15.89
CA THR A 72 -3.53 -11.20 -14.72
C THR A 72 -2.87 -11.70 -13.44
N LEU A 73 -2.81 -10.85 -12.42
CA LEU A 73 -2.44 -11.20 -11.05
C LEU A 73 -3.52 -10.77 -10.05
N ALA A 74 -3.55 -11.45 -8.91
CA ALA A 74 -4.42 -11.14 -7.78
C ALA A 74 -3.59 -10.90 -6.53
N PHE A 75 -3.95 -9.86 -5.78
CA PHE A 75 -3.28 -9.43 -4.55
C PHE A 75 -4.24 -8.66 -3.66
N SER A 76 -3.94 -8.60 -2.37
CA SER A 76 -4.74 -7.84 -1.41
C SER A 76 -4.12 -6.50 -1.08
N VAL A 77 -4.96 -5.47 -0.99
CA VAL A 77 -4.60 -4.13 -0.52
C VAL A 77 -5.36 -3.89 0.79
N SER A 78 -4.65 -3.59 1.87
CA SER A 78 -5.28 -3.17 3.12
C SER A 78 -6.03 -1.84 2.88
N CYS A 79 -7.34 -1.86 3.09
CA CYS A 79 -8.25 -0.77 2.77
C CYS A 79 -9.17 -0.42 3.94
N MET A 80 -9.53 0.86 4.05
CA MET A 80 -10.43 1.39 5.09
C MET A 80 -11.41 2.40 4.50
N ARG A 81 -12.50 2.67 5.22
CA ARG A 81 -13.38 3.82 4.97
C ARG A 81 -13.16 4.92 6.01
N PRO A 82 -13.48 6.18 5.68
CA PRO A 82 -13.52 7.24 6.66
C PRO A 82 -14.42 6.88 7.86
N GLY A 83 -13.89 7.02 9.07
CA GLY A 83 -14.61 6.69 10.31
C GLY A 83 -14.40 5.26 10.83
N ASP A 84 -13.70 4.42 10.08
CA ASP A 84 -13.33 3.08 10.55
C ASP A 84 -12.41 3.15 11.77
N ARG A 85 -12.61 2.24 12.73
CA ARG A 85 -11.65 2.02 13.81
C ARG A 85 -10.51 1.17 13.27
N ILE A 86 -9.37 1.81 13.01
CA ILE A 86 -8.20 1.15 12.44
C ILE A 86 -7.27 0.54 13.48
N VAL A 87 -6.52 -0.47 13.04
CA VAL A 87 -5.34 -0.95 13.75
C VAL A 87 -4.17 -0.03 13.39
N GLU A 88 -3.50 0.52 14.40
CA GLU A 88 -2.32 1.36 14.21
C GLU A 88 -1.15 0.59 13.58
N GLY A 89 -0.29 1.32 12.86
CA GLY A 89 0.89 0.75 12.21
C GLY A 89 0.67 0.12 10.84
N THR A 90 -0.59 -0.01 10.38
CA THR A 90 -0.92 -0.41 9.01
C THR A 90 -1.06 0.80 8.09
N LEU A 91 -0.52 0.73 6.86
CA LEU A 91 -0.80 1.74 5.84
C LEU A 91 -2.10 1.38 5.11
N TRP A 92 -3.18 2.05 5.49
CA TRP A 92 -4.50 1.85 4.91
C TRP A 92 -4.67 2.66 3.63
N THR A 93 -5.20 2.01 2.59
CA THR A 93 -5.66 2.68 1.37
C THR A 93 -7.13 3.05 1.51
N ASP A 94 -7.53 4.24 1.06
CA ASP A 94 -8.95 4.61 1.02
C ASP A 94 -9.72 3.63 0.10
N HIS A 95 -10.76 3.01 0.66
CA HIS A 95 -11.56 1.98 0.02
C HIS A 95 -12.23 2.49 -1.26
N ASP A 96 -12.86 3.66 -1.22
CA ASP A 96 -13.64 4.16 -2.36
C ASP A 96 -12.72 4.61 -3.49
N ARG A 97 -11.58 5.22 -3.14
CA ARG A 97 -10.53 5.53 -4.11
C ARG A 97 -9.92 4.28 -4.71
N LEU A 98 -9.71 3.22 -3.92
CA LEU A 98 -9.19 1.96 -4.42
C LEU A 98 -10.17 1.30 -5.39
N LYS A 99 -11.48 1.31 -5.09
CA LYS A 99 -12.51 0.79 -6.01
C LYS A 99 -12.56 1.54 -7.34
N GLN A 100 -12.13 2.80 -7.36
CA GLN A 100 -12.04 3.63 -8.56
C GLN A 100 -10.65 3.64 -9.20
N ALA A 101 -9.68 2.97 -8.59
CA ALA A 101 -8.30 2.97 -9.05
C ALA A 101 -8.18 2.32 -10.43
N ARG A 102 -7.48 2.99 -11.34
CA ARG A 102 -7.15 2.43 -12.66
C ARG A 102 -5.81 1.71 -12.64
N TYR A 103 -4.86 2.25 -11.88
CA TYR A 103 -3.51 1.73 -11.81
C TYR A 103 -2.97 1.78 -10.39
N LEU A 104 -2.10 0.84 -10.08
CA LEU A 104 -1.35 0.75 -8.83
C LEU A 104 0.14 0.60 -9.16
N ASP A 105 0.98 1.36 -8.48
CA ASP A 105 2.43 1.08 -8.37
C ASP A 105 2.64 0.26 -7.10
N ALA A 106 3.22 -0.94 -7.19
CA ALA A 106 3.31 -1.86 -6.07
C ALA A 106 4.61 -2.66 -6.03
N PHE A 107 5.15 -2.80 -4.81
CA PHE A 107 6.13 -3.82 -4.48
C PHE A 107 5.40 -5.11 -4.09
N LEU A 108 5.75 -6.21 -4.74
CA LEU A 108 5.06 -7.49 -4.64
C LEU A 108 6.00 -8.60 -4.19
N ASN A 109 5.49 -9.48 -3.33
CA ASN A 109 6.09 -10.76 -2.97
C ASN A 109 5.17 -11.88 -3.41
N ARG A 110 5.77 -13.01 -3.78
CA ARG A 110 5.04 -14.27 -3.94
C ARG A 110 5.04 -15.01 -2.61
N VAL A 111 3.84 -15.26 -2.09
CA VAL A 111 3.62 -16.10 -0.92
C VAL A 111 2.76 -17.26 -1.37
N GLU A 112 3.35 -18.45 -1.37
CA GLU A 112 2.78 -19.65 -1.99
C GLU A 112 2.41 -19.40 -3.46
N ARG A 113 1.11 -19.44 -3.79
CA ARG A 113 0.58 -19.23 -5.15
C ARG A 113 -0.02 -17.84 -5.36
N ARG A 114 0.08 -16.92 -4.39
CA ARG A 114 -0.53 -15.60 -4.43
C ARG A 114 0.51 -14.49 -4.42
N CYS A 115 0.18 -13.36 -5.04
CA CYS A 115 0.95 -12.13 -4.90
C CYS A 115 0.42 -11.36 -3.68
N GLN A 116 1.33 -10.76 -2.92
CA GLN A 116 1.00 -9.90 -1.78
C GLN A 116 1.79 -8.60 -1.87
N ILE A 117 1.18 -7.50 -1.46
CA ILE A 117 1.89 -6.23 -1.35
C ILE A 117 2.90 -6.32 -0.20
N ALA A 118 4.16 -6.04 -0.52
CA ALA A 118 5.23 -6.07 0.46
C ALA A 118 5.02 -4.93 1.48
N LEU A 119 4.59 -5.26 2.70
CA LEU A 119 4.37 -4.32 3.82
C LEU A 119 3.61 -3.06 3.42
N TRP A 120 2.49 -3.26 2.72
CA TRP A 120 1.57 -2.21 2.25
C TRP A 120 2.19 -1.19 1.28
N GLN A 121 3.37 -1.48 0.70
CA GLN A 121 4.06 -0.59 -0.24
C GLN A 121 3.41 -0.62 -1.63
N SER A 122 2.24 0.01 -1.70
CA SER A 122 1.52 0.28 -2.95
C SER A 122 0.97 1.71 -2.97
N ARG A 123 0.65 2.21 -4.16
CA ARG A 123 0.08 3.53 -4.36
C ARG A 123 -0.82 3.56 -5.59
N ILE A 124 -2.00 4.16 -5.46
CA ILE A 124 -2.87 4.47 -6.61
C ILE A 124 -2.20 5.54 -7.47
N ILE A 125 -2.10 5.28 -8.77
CA ILE A 125 -1.57 6.22 -9.77
C ILE A 125 -2.60 6.42 -10.88
N GLU A 126 -2.58 7.58 -11.54
CA GLU A 126 -3.58 7.94 -12.56
C GLU A 126 -3.29 7.30 -13.93
N ALA A 127 -2.01 7.12 -14.25
CA ALA A 127 -1.53 6.51 -15.47
C ALA A 127 -0.18 5.80 -15.24
N PRO A 128 0.19 4.82 -16.09
CA PRO A 128 1.51 4.21 -16.04
C PRO A 128 2.62 5.22 -16.33
N THR A 129 3.80 5.01 -15.73
CA THR A 129 4.97 5.90 -15.84
C THR A 129 6.22 5.11 -16.21
N ASP A 130 7.16 5.70 -16.95
CA ASP A 130 8.39 5.00 -17.32
C ASP A 130 9.35 4.76 -16.16
N SER A 131 9.22 5.53 -15.09
CA SER A 131 9.96 5.37 -13.83
C SER A 131 9.00 5.12 -12.67
N PRO A 132 9.41 4.37 -11.63
CA PRO A 132 8.54 4.08 -10.49
C PRO A 132 8.14 5.35 -9.74
N VAL A 133 6.88 5.41 -9.32
CA VAL A 133 6.32 6.46 -8.46
C VAL A 133 6.72 6.22 -7.00
N ILE A 134 6.79 4.95 -6.56
CA ILE A 134 7.33 4.58 -5.25
C ILE A 134 8.81 4.22 -5.40
N ALA A 135 9.69 5.15 -5.03
CA ALA A 135 11.13 4.89 -5.01
C ALA A 135 11.53 3.96 -3.85
N ILE A 136 12.60 3.19 -4.03
CA ILE A 136 13.22 2.39 -2.96
C ILE A 136 13.69 3.30 -1.83
N THR A 137 14.46 4.34 -2.18
CA THR A 137 14.91 5.36 -1.23
C THR A 137 13.84 6.46 -1.13
N PRO A 138 13.22 6.71 0.03
CA PRO A 138 12.35 7.87 0.20
C PRO A 138 13.18 9.16 0.02
N PRO A 139 12.60 10.26 -0.50
CA PRO A 139 13.32 11.51 -0.65
C PRO A 139 13.86 11.98 0.70
N SER A 140 15.13 12.42 0.68
CA SER A 140 15.91 12.93 1.81
C SER A 140 15.10 13.94 2.63
#